data_AF-X8JJL0-F1
#
_entry.id   AF-X8JJL0-F1
#
_cell.length_a   1.000
_cell.length_b   1.000
_cell.length_c   1.000
_cell.angle_alpha   90.00
_cell.angle_beta   90.00
_cell.angle_gamma   90.00
#
_symmetry.space_group_name_H-M   'P 1'
#
loop_
_entity.id
_entity.type
_entity.pdbx_description
1 polymer ?
#
loop_
_entity_poly.entity_id
_entity_poly.type
_entity_poly.pdbx_seq_one_letter_code
_entity_poly.pdbx_strand_id
1 'polypeptide(L)'
;MKELVAMGFHISVNGCSMKTDQNLATTKAIPLNRLMVETDAPWCSMTSTHSSRAHLNTLPSNLRALYFPQSCQPDKFIEGRAVKGRNESCAVGGVAWVVASLKNCELIDVSRAAWNNTVEMYDLYELMDDEYRGDIATRDAPREKPVDTNGVVEGAATEVKEEADVDPNEKKIKVLKKKLQAIEQLKARKAQGDKLEVTQVQKILTEPDLLRQLEKLEQS
;
A
#
# COMPACT_ATOMS: atom_id res chain seq x y z
N MET A 1 -12.82 -11.46 11.61
CA MET A 1 -11.49 -11.35 10.96
C MET A 1 -10.38 -11.93 11.83
N LYS A 2 -10.10 -11.37 13.03
CA LYS A 2 -9.03 -11.87 13.91
C LYS A 2 -9.16 -13.38 14.24
N GLU A 3 -10.38 -13.83 14.52
CA GLU A 3 -10.67 -15.26 14.75
C GLU A 3 -10.33 -16.14 13.54
N LEU A 4 -10.73 -15.74 12.33
CA LEU A 4 -10.42 -16.47 11.10
C LEU A 4 -8.90 -16.59 10.88
N VAL A 5 -8.16 -15.50 11.12
CA VAL A 5 -6.71 -15.49 11.05
C VAL A 5 -6.08 -16.41 12.11
N ALA A 6 -6.62 -16.43 13.33
CA ALA A 6 -6.15 -17.31 14.41
C ALA A 6 -6.40 -18.79 14.10
N MET A 7 -7.46 -19.10 13.34
CA MET A 7 -7.73 -20.44 12.80
C MET A 7 -6.83 -20.83 11.61
N GLY A 8 -5.97 -19.91 11.14
CA GLY A 8 -5.07 -20.14 10.01
C GLY A 8 -5.65 -19.79 8.64
N PHE A 9 -6.85 -19.20 8.56
CA PHE A 9 -7.41 -18.81 7.27
C PHE A 9 -6.74 -17.57 6.68
N HIS A 10 -6.58 -17.59 5.36
CA HIS A 10 -6.26 -16.43 4.56
C HIS A 10 -7.51 -15.56 4.35
N ILE A 11 -7.31 -14.25 4.21
CA ILE A 11 -8.35 -13.26 3.96
C ILE A 11 -8.06 -12.59 2.62
N SER A 12 -8.87 -12.89 1.62
CA SER A 12 -8.85 -12.20 0.32
C SER A 12 -9.66 -10.91 0.38
N VAL A 13 -9.16 -9.86 -0.28
CA VAL A 13 -9.85 -8.57 -0.39
C VAL A 13 -9.99 -8.12 -1.84
N ASN A 14 -11.12 -7.52 -2.15
CA ASN A 14 -11.44 -6.90 -3.44
C ASN A 14 -12.04 -5.51 -3.25
N GLY A 15 -12.50 -4.86 -4.33
CA GLY A 15 -13.08 -3.52 -4.24
C GLY A 15 -14.35 -3.42 -3.38
N CYS A 16 -15.09 -4.51 -3.18
CA CYS A 16 -16.21 -4.54 -2.23
C CYS A 16 -15.75 -4.52 -0.77
N SER A 17 -14.53 -5.00 -0.50
CA SER A 17 -13.88 -4.97 0.81
C SER A 17 -13.34 -3.58 1.18
N MET A 18 -13.63 -2.53 0.41
CA MET A 18 -13.03 -1.21 0.56
C MET A 18 -14.03 -0.06 0.32
N LYS A 19 -15.34 -0.35 0.46
CA LYS A 19 -16.41 0.62 0.19
C LYS A 19 -16.50 1.73 1.25
N THR A 20 -16.30 1.36 2.51
CA THR A 20 -16.47 2.25 3.68
C THR A 20 -15.20 2.31 4.52
N ASP A 21 -15.10 3.29 5.42
CA ASP A 21 -13.97 3.44 6.33
C ASP A 21 -13.83 2.25 7.28
N GLN A 22 -14.96 1.66 7.71
CA GLN A 22 -14.95 0.42 8.50
C GLN A 22 -14.37 -0.76 7.71
N ASN A 23 -14.64 -0.83 6.40
CA ASN A 23 -14.01 -1.83 5.56
C ASN A 23 -12.49 -1.59 5.46
N LEU A 24 -12.06 -0.33 5.22
CA LEU A 24 -10.64 0.02 5.17
C LEU A 24 -9.90 -0.30 6.47
N ALA A 25 -10.51 -0.01 7.63
CA ALA A 25 -9.96 -0.35 8.94
C ALA A 25 -9.79 -1.87 9.11
N THR A 26 -10.78 -2.65 8.65
CA THR A 26 -10.71 -4.12 8.66
C THR A 26 -9.60 -4.62 7.73
N THR A 27 -9.52 -4.12 6.50
CA THR A 27 -8.46 -4.45 5.52
C THR A 27 -7.08 -4.11 6.06
N LYS A 28 -6.92 -2.94 6.69
CA LYS A 28 -5.66 -2.50 7.30
C LYS A 28 -5.19 -3.47 8.39
N ALA A 29 -6.10 -4.07 9.14
CA ALA A 29 -5.80 -4.97 10.24
C ALA A 29 -5.41 -6.40 9.81
N ILE A 30 -5.62 -6.81 8.55
CA ILE A 30 -5.26 -8.16 8.07
C ILE A 30 -3.73 -8.31 8.04
N PRO A 31 -3.12 -9.32 8.69
CA PRO A 31 -1.67 -9.53 8.59
C PRO A 31 -1.22 -9.81 7.15
N LEU A 32 -0.05 -9.30 6.74
CA LEU A 32 0.43 -9.49 5.36
C LEU A 32 0.62 -10.98 5.01
N ASN A 33 1.08 -11.81 5.95
CA ASN A 33 1.22 -13.26 5.77
C ASN A 33 -0.12 -14.04 5.76
N ARG A 34 -1.25 -13.33 5.79
CA ARG A 34 -2.60 -13.90 5.68
C ARG A 34 -3.46 -13.16 4.65
N LEU A 35 -2.89 -12.19 3.93
CA LEU A 35 -3.62 -11.35 2.98
C LEU A 35 -3.54 -11.93 1.58
N MET A 36 -4.66 -11.98 0.87
CA MET A 36 -4.72 -12.16 -0.57
C MET A 36 -5.45 -10.98 -1.21
N VAL A 37 -5.27 -10.77 -2.52
CA VAL A 37 -5.98 -9.73 -3.28
C VAL A 37 -6.65 -10.34 -4.50
N GLU A 38 -7.84 -9.87 -4.82
CA GLU A 38 -8.61 -10.32 -5.98
C GLU A 38 -9.47 -9.17 -6.52
N THR A 39 -10.10 -9.37 -7.68
CA THR A 39 -10.99 -8.35 -8.27
C THR A 39 -12.47 -8.71 -8.16
N ASP A 40 -12.79 -10.00 -8.10
CA ASP A 40 -14.15 -10.53 -8.30
C ASP A 40 -14.80 -9.99 -9.60
N ALA A 41 -13.99 -9.79 -10.64
CA ALA A 41 -14.47 -9.30 -11.93
C ALA A 41 -15.52 -10.28 -12.52
N PRO A 42 -16.65 -9.77 -13.09
CA PRO A 42 -16.89 -8.39 -13.52
C PRO A 42 -17.40 -7.43 -12.41
N TRP A 43 -17.52 -7.89 -11.17
CA TRP A 43 -18.07 -7.17 -10.03
C TRP A 43 -17.01 -6.39 -9.25
N CYS A 44 -17.42 -5.82 -8.11
CA CYS A 44 -16.54 -5.19 -7.14
C CYS A 44 -15.59 -4.12 -7.68
N SER A 45 -16.02 -3.36 -8.69
CA SER A 45 -15.32 -2.14 -9.13
C SER A 45 -15.14 -1.17 -7.97
N MET A 46 -13.95 -0.60 -7.82
CA MET A 46 -13.72 0.52 -6.89
C MET A 46 -14.22 1.82 -7.53
N THR A 47 -15.36 2.33 -7.07
CA THR A 47 -16.03 3.48 -7.67
C THR A 47 -15.63 4.80 -7.01
N SER A 48 -16.12 5.92 -7.55
CA SER A 48 -15.85 7.24 -6.99
C SER A 48 -16.48 7.50 -5.62
N THR A 49 -17.48 6.73 -5.22
CA THR A 49 -18.18 6.89 -3.93
C THR A 49 -17.58 6.03 -2.82
N HIS A 50 -16.62 5.16 -3.12
CA HIS A 50 -15.98 4.30 -2.13
C HIS A 50 -14.88 5.05 -1.37
N SER A 51 -14.70 4.76 -0.09
CA SER A 51 -13.60 5.31 0.72
C SER A 51 -12.21 5.02 0.12
N SER A 52 -12.05 3.91 -0.61
CA SER A 52 -10.80 3.58 -1.32
C SER A 52 -10.38 4.61 -2.38
N ARG A 53 -11.30 5.48 -2.83
CA ARG A 53 -11.03 6.49 -3.86
C ARG A 53 -9.89 7.43 -3.48
N ALA A 54 -9.81 7.84 -2.21
CA ALA A 54 -8.74 8.71 -1.72
C ALA A 54 -7.36 8.08 -1.89
N HIS A 55 -7.25 6.78 -1.61
CA HIS A 55 -6.01 6.01 -1.79
C HIS A 55 -5.68 5.81 -3.26
N LEU A 56 -6.67 5.46 -4.10
CA LEU A 56 -6.48 5.28 -5.54
C LEU A 56 -6.05 6.56 -6.26
N ASN A 57 -6.41 7.74 -5.76
CA ASN A 57 -5.96 9.02 -6.33
C ASN A 57 -4.45 9.24 -6.18
N THR A 58 -3.78 8.50 -5.30
CA THR A 58 -2.31 8.55 -5.12
C THR A 58 -1.55 7.60 -6.05
N LEU A 59 -2.26 6.75 -6.80
CA LEU A 59 -1.66 5.81 -7.73
C LEU A 59 -0.93 6.56 -8.87
N PRO A 60 0.37 6.31 -9.10
CA PRO A 60 1.13 6.92 -10.19
C PRO A 60 0.44 6.74 -11.55
N SER A 61 0.53 7.74 -12.42
CA SER A 61 -0.18 7.76 -13.71
C SER A 61 0.15 6.57 -14.61
N ASN A 62 1.41 6.13 -14.62
CA ASN A 62 1.86 4.95 -15.37
C ASN A 62 1.20 3.66 -14.86
N LEU A 63 1.11 3.48 -13.53
CA LEU A 63 0.40 2.33 -12.95
C LEU A 63 -1.11 2.44 -13.08
N ARG A 64 -1.64 3.68 -13.05
CA ARG A 64 -3.07 3.92 -13.24
C ARG A 64 -3.52 3.51 -14.64
N ALA A 65 -2.74 3.84 -15.68
CA ALA A 65 -3.02 3.41 -17.04
C ALA A 65 -2.95 1.87 -17.20
N LEU A 66 -2.03 1.22 -16.46
CA LEU A 66 -1.88 -0.25 -16.47
C LEU A 66 -3.07 -0.96 -15.81
N TYR A 67 -3.50 -0.53 -14.63
CA TYR A 67 -4.54 -1.21 -13.85
C TYR A 67 -5.97 -0.74 -14.16
N PHE A 68 -6.12 0.46 -14.72
CA PHE A 68 -7.40 1.05 -15.09
C PHE A 68 -7.31 1.63 -16.52
N PRO A 69 -7.23 0.77 -17.54
CA PRO A 69 -7.13 1.22 -18.93
C PRO A 69 -8.39 1.99 -19.35
N GLN A 70 -8.27 2.75 -20.44
CA GLN A 70 -9.39 3.54 -20.95
C GLN A 70 -10.59 2.64 -21.27
N SER A 71 -11.77 3.04 -20.78
CA SER A 71 -13.01 2.30 -21.00
C SER A 71 -13.81 2.82 -22.19
N CYS A 72 -14.44 1.91 -22.95
CA CYS A 72 -15.49 2.19 -23.93
C CYS A 72 -16.90 1.97 -23.32
N GLN A 73 -17.93 2.45 -24.01
CA GLN A 73 -19.31 2.15 -23.61
C GLN A 73 -19.68 0.70 -24.00
N PRO A 74 -20.55 0.00 -23.24
CA PRO A 74 -20.91 -1.38 -23.53
C PRO A 74 -21.46 -1.63 -24.94
N ASP A 75 -22.23 -0.68 -25.48
CA ASP A 75 -22.81 -0.72 -26.84
C ASP A 75 -21.81 -0.37 -27.95
N LYS A 76 -20.60 0.08 -27.58
CA LYS A 76 -19.53 0.51 -28.49
C LYS A 76 -18.21 -0.14 -28.09
N PHE A 77 -18.22 -1.46 -27.98
CA PHE A 77 -17.03 -2.23 -27.64
C PHE A 77 -15.86 -1.94 -28.59
N ILE A 78 -14.67 -1.77 -28.02
CA ILE A 78 -13.43 -1.60 -28.77
C ILE A 78 -12.43 -2.60 -28.19
N GLU A 79 -11.89 -3.47 -29.03
CA GLU A 79 -10.85 -4.42 -28.63
C GLU A 79 -9.64 -3.70 -28.01
N GLY A 80 -9.08 -4.28 -26.95
CA GLY A 80 -7.97 -3.67 -26.19
C GLY A 80 -8.38 -2.55 -25.23
N ARG A 81 -9.68 -2.23 -25.08
CA ARG A 81 -10.20 -1.28 -24.09
C ARG A 81 -11.05 -1.98 -23.04
N ALA A 82 -11.08 -1.41 -21.83
CA ALA A 82 -12.02 -1.84 -20.81
C ALA A 82 -13.46 -1.47 -21.19
N VAL A 83 -14.45 -2.05 -20.51
CA VAL A 83 -15.87 -1.70 -20.70
C VAL A 83 -16.39 -0.95 -19.47
N LYS A 84 -17.02 0.20 -19.67
CA LYS A 84 -17.58 1.01 -18.58
C LYS A 84 -18.60 0.19 -17.78
N GLY A 85 -18.40 0.11 -16.47
CA GLY A 85 -19.28 -0.64 -15.57
C GLY A 85 -18.92 -2.13 -15.42
N ARG A 86 -17.89 -2.61 -16.12
CA ARG A 86 -17.37 -3.98 -15.99
C ARG A 86 -15.98 -3.95 -15.37
N ASN A 87 -15.80 -4.54 -14.20
CA ASN A 87 -14.47 -4.70 -13.61
C ASN A 87 -13.66 -5.73 -14.41
N GLU A 88 -12.33 -5.68 -14.32
CA GLU A 88 -11.42 -6.58 -15.04
C GLU A 88 -10.32 -7.09 -14.12
N SER A 89 -9.70 -8.22 -14.47
CA SER A 89 -8.58 -8.80 -13.70
C SER A 89 -7.38 -7.85 -13.59
N CYS A 90 -7.13 -7.02 -14.61
CA CYS A 90 -6.07 -6.02 -14.59
C CYS A 90 -6.20 -5.00 -13.44
N ALA A 91 -7.40 -4.81 -12.87
CA ALA A 91 -7.63 -3.93 -11.73
C ALA A 91 -7.04 -4.43 -10.41
N VAL A 92 -6.53 -5.67 -10.35
CA VAL A 92 -5.97 -6.27 -9.11
C VAL A 92 -4.81 -5.44 -8.52
N GLY A 93 -3.99 -4.82 -9.37
CA GLY A 93 -2.92 -3.93 -8.90
C GLY A 93 -3.44 -2.68 -8.22
N GLY A 94 -4.62 -2.20 -8.60
CA GLY A 94 -5.31 -1.12 -7.88
C GLY A 94 -5.79 -1.55 -6.49
N VAL A 95 -6.25 -2.79 -6.33
CA VAL A 95 -6.64 -3.35 -5.02
C VAL A 95 -5.41 -3.43 -4.11
N ALA A 96 -4.31 -3.99 -4.63
CA ALA A 96 -3.03 -4.05 -3.92
C ALA A 96 -2.50 -2.67 -3.54
N TRP A 97 -2.66 -1.66 -4.41
CA TRP A 97 -2.28 -0.28 -4.12
C TRP A 97 -3.02 0.32 -2.93
N VAL A 98 -4.34 0.10 -2.84
CA VAL A 98 -5.13 0.58 -1.70
C VAL A 98 -4.63 -0.07 -0.41
N VAL A 99 -4.38 -1.39 -0.42
CA VAL A 99 -3.80 -2.09 0.74
C VAL A 99 -2.44 -1.48 1.14
N ALA A 100 -1.54 -1.28 0.18
CA ALA A 100 -0.21 -0.73 0.44
C ALA A 100 -0.30 0.66 1.09
N SER A 101 -1.20 1.50 0.57
CA SER A 101 -1.48 2.82 1.13
C SER A 101 -2.03 2.75 2.56
N LEU A 102 -2.96 1.83 2.87
CA LEU A 102 -3.51 1.65 4.22
C LEU A 102 -2.47 1.18 5.23
N LYS A 103 -1.56 0.31 4.79
CA LYS A 103 -0.52 -0.31 5.62
C LYS A 103 0.77 0.51 5.70
N ASN A 104 0.89 1.57 4.90
CA ASN A 104 2.09 2.39 4.79
C ASN A 104 3.34 1.53 4.46
N CYS A 105 3.20 0.67 3.44
CA CYS A 105 4.27 -0.14 2.88
C CYS A 105 4.32 0.05 1.36
N GLU A 106 5.33 -0.53 0.71
CA GLU A 106 5.45 -0.44 -0.74
C GLU A 106 4.47 -1.42 -1.41
N LEU A 107 4.10 -1.14 -2.67
CA LEU A 107 3.25 -2.03 -3.46
C LEU A 107 3.88 -3.44 -3.56
N ILE A 108 5.20 -3.52 -3.71
CA ILE A 108 5.93 -4.79 -3.82
C ILE A 108 5.78 -5.66 -2.58
N ASP A 109 5.72 -5.07 -1.38
CA ASP A 109 5.53 -5.81 -0.13
C ASP A 109 4.17 -6.52 -0.12
N VAL A 110 3.12 -5.82 -0.57
CA VAL A 110 1.77 -6.39 -0.69
C VAL A 110 1.71 -7.41 -1.81
N SER A 111 2.29 -7.10 -2.97
CA SER A 111 2.30 -8.00 -4.13
C SER A 111 3.00 -9.32 -3.82
N ARG A 112 4.18 -9.29 -3.20
CA ARG A 112 4.91 -10.50 -2.78
C ARG A 112 4.16 -11.28 -1.72
N ALA A 113 3.65 -10.60 -0.68
CA ALA A 113 2.87 -11.28 0.35
C ALA A 113 1.63 -11.96 -0.23
N ALA A 114 0.85 -11.26 -1.06
CA ALA A 114 -0.34 -11.83 -1.68
C ALA A 114 0.00 -12.98 -2.64
N TRP A 115 1.08 -12.86 -3.42
CA TRP A 115 1.58 -13.92 -4.29
C TRP A 115 1.94 -15.17 -3.49
N ASN A 116 2.81 -15.05 -2.49
CA ASN A 116 3.29 -16.16 -1.69
C ASN A 116 2.14 -16.87 -0.95
N ASN A 117 1.23 -16.10 -0.37
CA ASN A 117 0.04 -16.65 0.30
C ASN A 117 -0.89 -17.39 -0.68
N THR A 118 -1.01 -16.91 -1.92
CA THR A 118 -1.82 -17.54 -2.98
C THR A 118 -1.17 -18.84 -3.45
N VAL A 119 0.13 -18.83 -3.69
CA VAL A 119 0.90 -20.03 -4.08
C VAL A 119 0.83 -21.10 -2.99
N GLU A 120 0.96 -20.71 -1.72
CA GLU A 120 0.82 -21.61 -0.57
C GLU A 120 -0.60 -22.16 -0.45
N MET A 121 -1.64 -21.31 -0.57
CA MET A 121 -3.04 -21.71 -0.36
C MET A 121 -3.59 -22.63 -1.45
N TYR A 122 -3.17 -22.41 -2.71
CA TYR A 122 -3.64 -23.19 -3.86
C TYR A 122 -2.69 -24.32 -4.27
N ASP A 123 -1.66 -24.61 -3.47
CA ASP A 123 -0.70 -25.69 -3.74
C ASP A 123 -0.04 -25.59 -5.14
N LEU A 124 0.34 -24.37 -5.54
CA LEU A 124 0.95 -24.09 -6.86
C LEU A 124 2.46 -24.39 -6.83
N TYR A 125 2.82 -25.66 -6.62
CA TYR A 125 4.18 -26.11 -6.39
C TYR A 125 5.15 -25.72 -7.52
N GLU A 126 4.67 -25.61 -8.76
CA GLU A 126 5.44 -25.18 -9.92
C GLU A 126 5.92 -23.73 -9.84
N LEU A 127 5.29 -22.90 -9.00
CA LEU A 127 5.63 -21.50 -8.75
C LEU A 127 6.48 -21.31 -7.48
N MET A 128 6.78 -22.38 -6.75
CA MET A 128 7.63 -22.35 -5.55
C MET A 128 9.11 -22.38 -5.91
N ASP A 129 9.55 -21.40 -6.68
CA ASP A 129 10.94 -21.22 -7.11
C ASP A 129 11.85 -20.67 -5.99
N ASP A 130 13.10 -20.35 -6.32
CA ASP A 130 14.07 -19.86 -5.35
C ASP A 130 13.73 -18.47 -4.80
N GLU A 131 13.02 -17.63 -5.56
CA GLU A 131 12.53 -16.34 -5.07
C GLU A 131 11.43 -16.56 -4.03
N TYR A 132 10.45 -17.42 -4.32
CA TYR A 132 9.42 -17.82 -3.35
C TYR A 132 10.05 -18.38 -2.07
N ARG A 133 10.99 -19.33 -2.19
CA ARG A 133 11.65 -19.93 -1.01
C ARG A 133 12.42 -18.90 -0.19
N GLY A 134 13.09 -17.95 -0.86
CA GLY A 134 13.79 -16.85 -0.19
C GLY A 134 12.83 -15.92 0.57
N ASP A 135 11.69 -15.58 -0.03
CA ASP A 135 10.66 -14.78 0.62
C ASP A 135 10.05 -15.50 1.83
N ILE A 136 9.72 -16.80 1.72
CA ILE A 136 9.16 -17.59 2.83
C ILE A 136 10.16 -17.72 3.98
N ALA A 137 11.43 -18.00 3.68
CA ALA A 137 12.49 -18.04 4.69
C ALA A 137 12.62 -16.69 5.42
N THR A 138 12.53 -15.58 4.69
CA THR A 138 12.59 -14.23 5.27
C THR A 138 11.35 -13.91 6.11
N ARG A 139 10.15 -14.33 5.66
CA ARG A 139 8.88 -14.16 6.37
C ARG A 139 8.89 -14.87 7.72
N ASP A 140 9.38 -16.11 7.73
CA ASP A 140 9.34 -17.02 8.88
C ASP A 140 10.58 -16.89 9.77
N ALA A 141 11.58 -16.11 9.35
CA ALA A 141 12.75 -15.78 10.16
C ALA A 141 12.33 -15.14 11.50
N PRO A 142 13.01 -15.48 12.61
CA PRO A 142 12.78 -14.83 13.88
C PRO A 142 13.01 -13.33 13.76
N ARG A 143 11.98 -12.53 14.00
CA ARG A 143 12.15 -11.07 14.13
C ARG A 143 12.79 -10.80 15.49
N GLU A 144 13.88 -10.04 15.51
CA GLU A 144 14.46 -9.55 16.76
C GLU A 144 13.37 -8.84 17.57
N LYS A 145 13.34 -9.09 18.88
CA LYS A 145 12.45 -8.35 19.78
C LYS A 145 12.74 -6.85 19.61
N PRO A 146 11.72 -5.97 19.60
CA PRO A 146 11.97 -4.54 19.61
C PRO A 146 12.94 -4.22 20.75
N VAL A 147 14.03 -3.55 20.42
CA VAL A 147 15.01 -3.09 21.42
C VAL A 147 14.29 -2.16 22.37
N ASP A 148 14.19 -2.59 23.63
CA ASP A 148 13.65 -1.79 24.73
C ASP A 148 14.63 -0.65 25.02
N THR A 149 14.38 0.52 24.43
CA THR A 149 15.10 1.74 24.78
C THR A 149 14.46 2.33 26.02
N ASN A 150 14.81 1.77 27.18
CA ASN A 150 14.44 2.34 28.48
C ASN A 150 15.00 3.76 28.61
N GLY A 151 14.10 4.74 28.73
CA GLY A 151 14.47 6.16 28.82
C GLY A 151 13.33 7.12 29.20
N VAL A 152 12.70 6.86 30.35
CA VAL A 152 12.05 7.85 31.27
C VAL A 152 10.64 8.38 30.91
N VAL A 153 9.68 7.88 31.71
CA VAL A 153 8.41 8.42 32.29
C VAL A 153 7.94 9.83 31.86
N GLU A 154 6.63 10.06 31.63
CA GLU A 154 5.60 10.14 32.67
C GLU A 154 4.22 9.65 32.23
N GLY A 155 3.54 8.95 33.15
CA GLY A 155 2.14 8.61 33.02
C GLY A 155 1.26 9.82 33.32
N ALA A 156 0.26 10.04 32.47
CA ALA A 156 -0.92 10.82 32.81
C ALA A 156 -2.13 10.16 32.16
N ALA A 157 -3.11 9.81 33.00
CA ALA A 157 -4.44 9.40 32.61
C ALA A 157 -4.98 10.34 31.53
N THR A 158 -5.43 9.81 30.40
CA THR A 158 -6.03 10.63 29.35
C THR A 158 -7.54 10.52 29.46
N GLU A 159 -8.09 11.45 30.23
CA GLU A 159 -9.43 11.98 30.05
C GLU A 159 -9.65 12.39 28.59
N VAL A 160 -10.88 12.24 28.13
CA VAL A 160 -11.37 12.73 26.84
C VAL A 160 -11.07 14.23 26.74
N LYS A 161 -10.23 14.63 25.78
CA LYS A 161 -10.05 16.04 25.39
C LYS A 161 -10.23 16.21 23.89
N GLU A 162 -11.03 17.22 23.58
CA GLU A 162 -11.45 17.70 22.26
C GLU A 162 -10.29 17.87 21.29
N GLU A 163 -10.52 17.48 20.03
CA GLU A 163 -9.60 17.70 18.92
C GLU A 163 -9.37 19.21 18.72
N ALA A 164 -8.18 19.68 19.10
CA ALA A 164 -7.69 20.97 18.67
C ALA A 164 -7.36 20.92 17.17
N ASP A 165 -7.86 21.92 16.46
CA ASP A 165 -7.65 22.22 15.05
C ASP A 165 -6.15 22.36 14.73
N VAL A 166 -5.51 21.27 14.30
CA VAL A 166 -4.12 21.30 13.82
C VAL A 166 -4.13 21.72 12.36
N ASP A 167 -3.55 22.90 12.11
CA ASP A 167 -3.38 23.53 10.80
C ASP A 167 -3.00 22.49 9.72
N PRO A 168 -3.81 22.35 8.66
CA PRO A 168 -3.53 21.48 7.51
C PRO A 168 -2.14 21.66 6.91
N ASN A 169 -1.54 22.85 7.00
CA ASN A 169 -0.19 23.12 6.50
C ASN A 169 0.90 22.47 7.38
N GLU A 170 0.73 22.47 8.69
CA GLU A 170 1.68 21.83 9.62
C GLU A 170 1.75 20.30 9.39
N LYS A 171 0.60 19.67 9.13
CA LYS A 171 0.54 18.25 8.76
C LYS A 171 1.28 17.95 7.45
N LYS A 172 1.11 18.81 6.43
CA LYS A 172 1.81 18.67 5.13
C LYS A 172 3.32 18.85 5.27
N ILE A 173 3.76 19.82 6.07
CA ILE A 173 5.19 20.06 6.37
C ILE A 173 5.81 18.82 7.02
N LYS A 174 5.16 18.22 8.02
CA LYS A 174 5.63 16.98 8.68
C LYS A 174 5.79 15.82 7.69
N VAL A 175 4.84 15.67 6.77
CA VAL A 175 4.91 14.62 5.73
C VAL A 175 6.05 14.86 4.74
N LEU A 176 6.25 16.10 4.28
CA LEU A 176 7.33 16.45 3.36
C LEU A 176 8.72 16.26 3.99
N LYS A 177 8.91 16.69 5.24
CA LYS A 177 10.15 16.47 6.00
C LYS A 177 10.49 14.98 6.13
N LYS A 178 9.49 14.13 6.41
CA LYS A 178 9.67 12.67 6.49
C LYS A 178 10.08 12.05 5.14
N LYS A 179 9.54 12.54 4.03
CA LYS A 179 9.94 12.09 2.67
C LYS A 179 11.37 12.48 2.34
N LEU A 180 11.78 13.70 2.70
CA LEU A 180 13.16 14.17 2.51
C LEU A 180 14.16 13.36 3.34
N GLN A 181 13.82 13.04 4.59
CA GLN A 181 14.66 12.17 5.44
C GLN A 181 14.84 10.76 4.85
N ALA A 182 13.78 10.19 4.25
CA ALA A 182 13.88 8.91 3.56
C ALA A 182 14.79 8.98 2.32
N ILE A 183 14.76 10.10 1.57
CA ILE A 183 15.66 10.32 0.43
C ILE A 183 17.12 10.46 0.90
N GLU A 184 17.36 11.15 2.02
CA GLU A 184 18.70 11.28 2.60
C GLU A 184 19.30 9.91 2.97
N GLN A 185 18.50 9.03 3.57
CA GLN A 185 18.91 7.64 3.84
C GLN A 185 19.24 6.87 2.55
N LEU A 186 18.44 7.02 1.49
CA LEU A 186 18.72 6.38 0.20
C LEU A 186 20.02 6.90 -0.44
N LYS A 187 20.30 8.21 -0.33
CA LYS A 187 21.56 8.80 -0.79
C LYS A 187 22.77 8.30 0.00
N ALA A 188 22.65 8.17 1.32
CA ALA A 188 23.70 7.64 2.16
C ALA A 188 24.05 6.19 1.80
N ARG A 189 23.04 5.35 1.57
CA ARG A 189 23.22 3.97 1.08
C ARG A 189 23.90 3.92 -0.29
N LYS A 190 23.48 4.77 -1.22
CA LYS A 190 24.13 4.89 -2.54
C LYS A 190 25.61 5.30 -2.42
N ALA A 191 25.94 6.21 -1.49
CA ALA A 191 27.31 6.63 -1.23
C ALA A 191 28.17 5.52 -0.61
N GLN A 192 27.56 4.58 0.13
CA GLN A 192 28.22 3.38 0.66
C GLN A 192 28.40 2.27 -0.39
N GLY A 193 27.93 2.46 -1.62
CA GLY A 193 28.08 1.52 -2.73
C GLY A 193 26.91 0.54 -2.89
N ASP A 194 25.82 0.69 -2.14
CA ASP A 194 24.62 -0.12 -2.31
C ASP A 194 24.02 0.09 -3.72
N LYS A 195 23.65 -1.01 -4.39
CA LYS A 195 22.83 -0.95 -5.60
C LYS A 195 21.40 -0.62 -5.20
N LEU A 196 20.91 0.54 -5.64
CA LEU A 196 19.52 0.95 -5.46
C LEU A 196 18.64 0.43 -6.59
N GLU A 197 17.41 0.06 -6.26
CA GLU A 197 16.38 -0.26 -7.24
C GLU A 197 15.97 0.98 -8.05
N VAL A 198 15.45 0.77 -9.27
CA VAL A 198 15.02 1.86 -10.17
C VAL A 198 13.99 2.78 -9.49
N THR A 199 13.11 2.21 -8.68
CA THR A 199 12.09 2.93 -7.89
C THR A 199 12.70 3.83 -6.82
N GLN A 200 13.78 3.39 -6.16
CA GLN A 200 14.51 4.16 -5.16
C GLN A 200 15.31 5.30 -5.80
N VAL A 201 15.91 5.05 -6.98
CA VAL A 201 16.55 6.11 -7.78
C VAL A 201 15.53 7.16 -8.20
N GLN A 202 14.34 6.75 -8.62
CA GLN A 202 13.26 7.69 -8.96
C GLN A 202 12.80 8.53 -7.77
N LYS A 203 12.80 7.98 -6.54
CA LYS A 203 12.51 8.76 -5.31
C LYS A 203 13.55 9.86 -5.09
N ILE A 204 14.84 9.57 -5.27
CA ILE A 204 15.92 10.56 -5.17
C ILE A 204 15.70 11.70 -6.17
N LEU A 205 15.24 11.40 -7.40
CA LEU A 205 14.98 12.41 -8.43
C LEU A 205 13.84 13.39 -8.07
N THR A 206 12.95 13.03 -7.14
CA THR A 206 11.84 13.90 -6.72
C THR A 206 12.21 14.91 -5.62
N GLU A 207 13.43 14.82 -5.07
CA GLU A 207 13.90 15.69 -3.98
C GLU A 207 13.81 17.20 -4.29
N PRO A 208 14.22 17.72 -5.46
CA PRO A 208 14.14 19.16 -5.72
C PRO A 208 12.70 19.68 -5.68
N ASP A 209 11.74 18.88 -6.13
CA ASP A 209 10.33 19.26 -6.13
C ASP A 209 9.74 19.23 -4.71
N LEU A 210 10.15 18.27 -3.88
CA LEU A 210 9.75 18.20 -2.47
C LEU A 210 10.31 19.38 -1.66
N LEU A 211 11.55 19.80 -1.92
CA LEU A 211 12.15 20.98 -1.30
C LEU A 211 11.40 22.26 -1.68
N ARG A 212 11.06 22.45 -2.97
CA ARG A 212 10.23 23.59 -3.42
C ARG A 212 8.84 23.60 -2.80
N GLN A 213 8.23 22.42 -2.62
CA GLN A 213 6.91 22.32 -1.96
C GLN A 213 7.00 22.65 -0.47
N LEU A 214 8.07 22.22 0.20
CA LEU A 214 8.30 22.53 1.61
C LEU A 214 8.52 24.03 1.81
N GLU A 215 9.36 24.66 0.99
CA GLU A 215 9.63 26.10 1.04
C GLU A 215 8.36 26.93 0.83
N LYS A 216 7.51 26.56 -0.13
CA LYS A 216 6.21 27.24 -0.35
C LYS A 216 5.26 27.14 0.83
N LEU A 217 5.31 26.04 1.59
CA LEU A 217 4.45 25.83 2.76
C LEU A 217 5.01 26.48 4.03
N GLU A 218 6.34 26.65 4.12
CA GLU A 218 6.98 27.37 5.23
C GLU A 218 6.90 28.90 5.05
N GLN A 219 6.65 29.39 3.83
CA GLN A 219 6.42 30.80 3.51
C GLN A 219 4.94 31.23 3.49
N SER A 220 4.01 30.28 3.65
CA SER A 220 2.56 30.50 3.64
C SER A 220 1.98 30.52 5.04
#